data_AF-A0A2E4WYN1-F1
#
_entry.id   AF-A0A2E4WYN1-F1
#
_cell.length_a   1.000
_cell.length_b   1.000
_cell.length_c   1.000
_cell.angle_alpha   90.00
_cell.angle_beta   90.00
_cell.angle_gamma   90.00
#
_symmetry.space_group_name_H-M   'P 1'
#
loop_
_entity.id
_entity.type
_entity.pdbx_description
1 polymer ?
#
loop_
_entity_poly.entity_id
_entity_poly.type
_entity_poly.pdbx_seq_one_letter_code
_entity_poly.pdbx_strand_id
1 'polypeptide(L)'
;MNFGAVEASGFGGLGTRGASIGGGGMSSLDMAQIAGAQDGGATGTAVGGLFRYDVEGPVTVPDRSSTLVSLVNRQIEGEDLLLYRPDAGGAAAHHPYRAVRFKNDTGYMLQGGPVTVLARGTFVGSGIFERIEDGAETFLPFSLEQGISITSHAKHGEKPLKLVAVTDGRVRCEVQSRRTQVFDILSRAKDVPERIYLRVGKRPGWSLENAPKDTRELHGAWYVPATLKEGKTTVEITDLHSHARTVSWDSQLGQDVLKLYVSNAEADSEVAAALKAVDSKRAELSKVRAEVAQKRKRKNELEREQNRVRHNIKTLGEAKINQSLARKFSAQLGANERTIAGLNGDIVKLDEQIHALTQQLKVLMQGVSLSK
;
A
#
# COMPACT_ATOMS: atom_id res chain seq x y z
N MET A 1 21.92 58.06 21.04
CA MET A 1 21.16 59.28 20.65
C MET A 1 21.14 59.35 19.13
N ASN A 2 20.11 60.01 18.64
CA ASN A 2 19.42 59.83 17.37
C ASN A 2 20.04 60.63 16.19
N PHE A 3 19.49 60.37 15.00
CA PHE A 3 19.50 61.14 13.73
C PHE A 3 20.70 60.93 12.80
N GLY A 4 20.58 60.68 11.48
CA GLY A 4 19.44 60.77 10.55
C GLY A 4 19.74 61.76 9.42
N ALA A 5 19.34 61.41 8.19
CA ALA A 5 19.25 62.17 6.90
C ALA A 5 20.13 61.54 5.81
N VAL A 6 19.62 60.90 4.75
CA VAL A 6 18.69 61.33 3.67
C VAL A 6 19.26 62.48 2.85
N GLU A 7 19.68 62.16 1.63
CA GLU A 7 19.47 63.03 0.47
C GLU A 7 19.11 62.19 -0.75
N ALA A 8 18.00 62.58 -1.36
CA ALA A 8 17.45 62.07 -2.59
C ALA A 8 17.60 63.16 -3.66
N SER A 9 18.02 62.76 -4.85
CA SER A 9 17.79 63.45 -6.13
C SER A 9 17.65 62.34 -7.17
N GLY A 10 16.73 62.32 -8.12
CA GLY A 10 15.74 63.29 -8.57
C GLY A 10 15.57 63.09 -10.08
N PHE A 11 14.36 62.65 -10.47
CA PHE A 11 13.71 62.81 -11.79
C PHE A 11 14.21 62.05 -13.03
N GLY A 12 13.22 61.53 -13.78
CA GLY A 12 13.16 61.69 -15.23
C GLY A 12 12.81 60.43 -16.02
N GLY A 13 11.51 60.16 -16.18
CA GLY A 13 11.03 59.12 -17.10
C GLY A 13 11.10 59.55 -18.56
N LEU A 14 11.24 58.57 -19.45
CA LEU A 14 10.74 58.65 -20.83
C LEU A 14 10.37 57.25 -21.30
N GLY A 15 9.10 57.07 -21.65
CA GLY A 15 8.57 55.86 -22.23
C GLY A 15 9.03 55.69 -23.68
N THR A 16 9.15 54.43 -24.09
CA THR A 16 9.07 54.05 -25.50
C THR A 16 8.17 52.83 -25.60
N ARG A 17 6.99 53.05 -26.19
CA ARG A 17 6.14 52.00 -26.76
C ARG A 17 6.86 51.46 -28.00
N GLY A 18 7.32 50.21 -27.94
CA GLY A 18 7.74 49.43 -29.10
C GLY A 18 6.75 48.30 -29.32
N ALA A 19 6.02 48.34 -30.43
CA ALA A 19 5.05 47.34 -30.83
C ALA A 19 5.75 46.01 -31.18
N SER A 20 5.43 44.92 -30.48
CA SER A 20 5.79 43.57 -30.89
C SER A 20 4.73 43.04 -31.86
N ILE A 21 4.93 43.29 -33.14
CA ILE A 21 4.32 42.51 -34.23
C ILE A 21 5.26 41.33 -34.48
N GLY A 22 4.77 40.10 -34.30
CA GLY A 22 5.57 38.90 -34.51
C GLY A 22 4.88 37.62 -34.04
N GLY A 23 3.61 37.44 -34.44
CA GLY A 23 2.96 36.14 -34.36
C GLY A 23 3.53 35.20 -35.42
N GLY A 24 4.61 34.51 -35.09
CA GLY A 24 5.09 33.35 -35.85
C GLY A 24 4.35 32.12 -35.35
N GLY A 25 3.28 31.74 -36.04
CA GLY A 25 2.63 30.45 -35.82
C GLY A 25 3.64 29.33 -36.03
N MET A 26 3.76 28.43 -35.05
CA MET A 26 4.33 27.11 -35.30
C MET A 26 3.41 26.44 -36.32
N SER A 27 3.83 26.43 -37.58
CA SER A 27 3.24 25.60 -38.61
C SER A 27 3.29 24.14 -38.14
N SER A 28 2.17 23.45 -38.26
CA SER A 28 2.08 22.00 -38.11
C SER A 28 3.15 21.36 -38.98
N LEU A 29 4.15 20.73 -38.35
CA LEU A 29 5.12 19.89 -39.04
C LEU A 29 4.34 18.76 -39.71
N ASP A 30 4.31 18.76 -41.03
CA ASP A 30 3.59 17.77 -41.82
C ASP A 30 4.31 16.42 -41.69
N MET A 31 3.57 15.32 -41.46
CA MET A 31 4.16 13.99 -41.31
C MET A 31 4.94 13.57 -42.56
N ALA A 32 4.53 14.05 -43.73
CA ALA A 32 5.24 13.84 -44.98
C ALA A 32 6.61 14.57 -45.01
N GLN A 33 6.77 15.69 -44.29
CA GLN A 33 8.04 16.42 -44.20
C GLN A 33 8.99 15.79 -43.17
N ILE A 34 8.47 15.19 -42.09
CA ILE A 34 9.26 14.38 -41.15
C ILE A 34 9.68 13.06 -41.81
N ALA A 35 8.78 12.42 -42.55
CA ALA A 35 9.06 11.20 -43.31
C ALA A 35 9.97 11.46 -44.53
N GLY A 36 10.00 12.70 -45.05
CA GLY A 36 10.85 13.13 -46.16
C GLY A 36 12.22 13.67 -45.75
N ALA A 37 12.54 13.73 -44.44
CA ALA A 37 13.89 14.01 -43.98
C ALA A 37 14.79 12.84 -44.39
N GLN A 38 15.61 13.08 -45.41
CA GLN A 38 16.41 12.08 -46.12
C GLN A 38 17.23 11.18 -45.19
N ASP A 39 17.24 9.89 -45.54
CA ASP A 39 18.10 8.82 -45.01
C ASP A 39 19.55 9.30 -44.84
N GLY A 40 19.94 9.46 -43.59
CA GLY A 40 21.33 9.33 -43.17
C GLY A 40 21.35 8.28 -42.07
N GLY A 41 21.34 7.00 -42.43
CA GLY A 41 21.35 5.91 -41.46
C GLY A 41 22.63 6.00 -40.64
N ALA A 42 22.55 6.29 -39.35
CA ALA A 42 23.75 6.45 -38.55
C ALA A 42 24.20 5.12 -37.94
N THR A 43 25.38 4.57 -38.23
CA THR A 43 25.82 3.30 -37.59
C THR A 43 26.31 3.53 -36.16
N GLY A 44 25.90 2.68 -35.22
CA GLY A 44 26.22 2.80 -33.80
C GLY A 44 27.28 1.80 -33.36
N THR A 45 28.38 2.27 -32.74
CA THR A 45 29.40 1.38 -32.15
C THR A 45 29.67 1.76 -30.70
N ALA A 46 29.70 0.76 -29.81
CA ALA A 46 30.05 0.96 -28.40
C ALA A 46 31.57 1.17 -28.25
N VAL A 47 32.00 2.33 -27.74
CA VAL A 47 33.41 2.64 -27.47
C VAL A 47 33.57 3.04 -26.01
N GLY A 48 34.09 2.12 -25.18
CA GLY A 48 34.51 2.44 -23.81
C GLY A 48 33.45 3.08 -22.91
N GLY A 49 32.16 2.72 -23.08
CA GLY A 49 31.03 3.28 -22.32
C GLY A 49 30.32 4.48 -22.97
N LEU A 50 30.91 5.05 -24.03
CA LEU A 50 30.30 6.07 -24.89
C LEU A 50 29.65 5.39 -26.11
N PHE A 51 28.56 5.99 -26.61
CA PHE A 51 27.90 5.55 -27.83
C PHE A 51 28.17 6.58 -28.92
N ARG A 52 28.71 6.13 -30.06
CA ARG A 52 28.96 6.96 -31.24
C ARG A 52 27.93 6.63 -32.30
N TYR A 53 27.31 7.65 -32.87
CA TYR A 53 26.49 7.55 -34.08
C TYR A 53 27.30 8.06 -35.26
N ASP A 54 27.48 7.24 -36.29
CA ASP A 54 28.17 7.60 -37.53
C ASP A 54 27.17 7.92 -38.61
N VAL A 55 26.85 9.21 -38.80
CA VAL A 55 25.91 9.67 -39.84
C VAL A 55 26.42 9.29 -41.23
N GLU A 56 25.57 8.67 -42.05
CA GLU A 56 25.87 8.36 -43.44
C GLU A 56 26.02 9.64 -44.27
N GLY A 57 27.25 9.94 -44.68
CA GLY A 57 27.57 11.06 -45.58
C GLY A 57 27.86 12.40 -44.88
N PRO A 58 28.41 13.37 -45.63
CA PRO A 58 28.78 14.68 -45.08
C PRO A 58 27.55 15.56 -44.81
N VAL A 59 27.52 16.21 -43.64
CA VAL A 59 26.50 17.21 -43.27
C VAL A 59 27.09 18.61 -43.44
N THR A 60 26.48 19.44 -44.29
CA THR A 60 26.88 20.84 -44.49
C THR A 60 25.98 21.78 -43.69
N VAL A 61 26.56 22.59 -42.81
CA VAL A 61 25.86 23.59 -42.00
C VAL A 61 26.29 25.00 -42.44
N PRO A 62 25.38 25.83 -42.96
CA PRO A 62 25.71 27.21 -43.36
C PRO A 62 26.24 28.06 -42.21
N ASP A 63 27.04 29.07 -42.54
CA ASP A 63 27.61 29.97 -41.54
C ASP A 63 26.49 30.69 -40.75
N ARG A 64 26.70 30.83 -39.44
CA ARG A 64 25.72 31.40 -38.49
C ARG A 64 24.35 30.72 -38.47
N SER A 65 24.28 29.43 -38.82
CA SER A 65 23.05 28.63 -38.75
C SER A 65 23.16 27.48 -37.74
N SER A 66 22.02 26.90 -37.35
CA SER A 66 21.94 25.69 -36.54
C SER A 66 21.05 24.68 -37.26
N THR A 67 21.47 23.43 -37.30
CA THR A 67 20.71 22.34 -37.91
C THR A 67 20.47 21.22 -36.89
N LEU A 68 19.36 20.50 -37.05
CA LEU A 68 19.10 19.26 -36.34
C LEU A 68 19.38 18.12 -37.31
N VAL A 69 20.27 17.20 -36.91
CA VAL A 69 20.56 15.99 -37.67
C VAL A 69 19.76 14.85 -37.09
N SER A 70 18.90 14.24 -37.90
CA SER A 70 18.20 13.02 -37.50
C SER A 70 19.18 11.87 -37.43
N LEU A 71 19.34 11.27 -36.26
CA LEU A 71 20.26 10.15 -36.06
C LEU A 71 19.57 8.80 -36.35
N VAL A 72 18.31 8.68 -35.96
CA VAL A 72 17.52 7.45 -36.08
C VAL A 72 16.12 7.82 -36.54
N ASN A 73 15.77 7.36 -37.74
CA ASN A 73 14.40 7.41 -38.26
C ASN A 73 13.95 5.99 -38.58
N ARG A 74 13.21 5.37 -37.65
CA ARG A 74 12.76 3.99 -37.75
C ARG A 74 11.34 3.86 -37.24
N GLN A 75 10.57 3.01 -37.91
CA GLN A 75 9.28 2.57 -37.42
C GLN A 75 9.49 1.34 -36.54
N ILE A 76 8.98 1.39 -35.32
CA ILE A 76 9.09 0.33 -34.31
C ILE A 76 7.70 -0.04 -33.81
N GLU A 77 7.53 -1.25 -33.31
CA GLU A 77 6.27 -1.67 -32.70
C GLU A 77 6.09 -1.02 -31.32
N GLY A 78 4.89 -0.47 -31.08
CA GLY A 78 4.54 0.17 -29.82
C GLY A 78 3.09 -0.10 -29.44
N GLU A 79 2.86 -0.29 -28.15
CA GLU A 79 1.55 -0.48 -27.54
C GLU A 79 1.12 0.81 -26.83
N ASP A 80 0.01 1.40 -27.26
CA ASP A 80 -0.64 2.52 -26.58
C ASP A 80 -1.43 2.02 -25.36
N LEU A 81 -1.13 2.55 -24.19
CA LEU A 81 -1.66 2.05 -22.91
C LEU A 81 -1.67 3.13 -21.83
N LEU A 82 -2.22 2.76 -20.67
CA LEU A 82 -2.14 3.57 -19.46
C LEU A 82 -1.10 3.02 -18.49
N LEU A 83 -0.36 3.90 -17.83
CA LEU A 83 0.62 3.56 -16.82
C LEU A 83 0.31 4.28 -15.50
N TYR A 84 -0.05 3.53 -14.46
CA TYR A 84 -0.19 4.10 -13.12
C TYR A 84 1.13 3.99 -12.36
N ARG A 85 1.73 5.15 -12.06
CA ARG A 85 3.03 5.29 -11.39
C ARG A 85 2.92 6.28 -10.21
N PRO A 86 2.36 5.85 -9.05
CA PRO A 86 2.08 6.75 -7.94
C PRO A 86 3.34 7.34 -7.28
N ASP A 87 4.49 6.69 -7.44
CA ASP A 87 5.79 7.17 -6.96
C ASP A 87 6.29 8.45 -7.64
N ALA A 88 5.71 8.83 -8.78
CA ALA A 88 6.00 10.13 -9.41
C ALA A 88 5.42 11.32 -8.60
N GLY A 89 4.52 11.07 -7.65
CA GLY A 89 3.95 12.09 -6.77
C GLY A 89 2.98 13.06 -7.48
N GLY A 90 2.56 14.10 -6.74
CA GLY A 90 1.62 15.10 -7.24
C GLY A 90 0.30 14.49 -7.74
N ALA A 91 -0.17 14.95 -8.90
CA ALA A 91 -1.39 14.42 -9.51
C ALA A 91 -1.25 12.94 -9.97
N ALA A 92 -0.04 12.45 -10.25
CA ALA A 92 0.20 11.06 -10.63
C ALA A 92 -0.04 10.06 -9.48
N ALA A 93 -0.16 10.53 -8.24
CA ALA A 93 -0.60 9.71 -7.12
C ALA A 93 -2.03 9.19 -7.30
N HIS A 94 -2.88 9.91 -8.04
CA HIS A 94 -4.30 9.61 -8.22
C HIS A 94 -4.72 9.42 -9.68
N HIS A 95 -3.84 9.67 -10.64
CA HIS A 95 -4.16 9.62 -12.06
C HIS A 95 -3.06 8.85 -12.82
N PRO A 96 -3.42 7.95 -13.75
CA PRO A 96 -2.44 7.29 -14.60
C PRO A 96 -1.91 8.24 -15.68
N TYR A 97 -0.77 7.88 -16.24
CA TYR A 97 -0.26 8.49 -17.47
C TYR A 97 -0.81 7.72 -18.68
N ARG A 98 -1.06 8.42 -19.78
CA ARG A 98 -0.96 7.81 -21.12
C ARG A 98 0.51 7.52 -21.40
N ALA A 99 0.78 6.32 -21.88
CA ALA A 99 2.12 5.84 -22.11
C ALA A 99 2.16 4.94 -23.35
N VAL A 100 3.32 4.92 -24.01
CA VAL A 100 3.62 3.93 -25.04
C VAL A 100 4.62 2.94 -24.45
N ARG A 101 4.31 1.65 -24.55
CA ARG A 101 5.30 0.59 -24.30
C ARG A 101 5.88 0.13 -25.62
N PHE A 102 7.20 0.12 -25.74
CA PHE A 102 7.88 -0.36 -26.93
C PHE A 102 9.17 -1.06 -26.54
N LYS A 103 9.64 -1.92 -27.45
CA LYS A 103 10.98 -2.48 -27.41
C LYS A 103 11.86 -1.65 -28.34
N ASN A 104 13.03 -1.24 -27.88
CA ASN A 104 14.00 -0.62 -28.76
C ASN A 104 14.58 -1.70 -29.69
N ASP A 105 14.14 -1.72 -30.93
CA ASP A 105 14.62 -2.60 -32.01
C ASP A 105 15.25 -1.77 -33.15
N THR A 106 15.68 -0.54 -32.84
CA THR A 106 16.30 0.37 -33.80
C THR A 106 17.69 -0.07 -34.23
N GLY A 107 18.31 -1.04 -33.53
CA GLY A 107 19.70 -1.45 -33.70
C GLY A 107 20.71 -0.51 -33.04
N TYR A 108 20.23 0.53 -32.37
CA TYR A 108 21.04 1.53 -31.68
C TYR A 108 20.60 1.68 -30.23
N MET A 109 21.55 1.97 -29.34
CA MET A 109 21.20 2.49 -28.02
C MET A 109 20.59 3.87 -28.19
N LEU A 110 19.49 4.16 -27.47
CA LEU A 110 18.85 5.47 -27.46
C LEU A 110 19.31 6.25 -26.22
N GLN A 111 19.89 7.43 -26.44
CA GLN A 111 20.27 8.34 -25.35
C GLN A 111 19.03 8.87 -24.64
N GLY A 112 19.08 8.89 -23.30
CA GLY A 112 18.00 9.43 -22.49
C GLY A 112 17.83 10.94 -22.70
N GLY A 113 16.59 11.39 -22.74
CA GLY A 113 16.27 12.79 -23.03
C GLY A 113 14.77 13.07 -23.07
N PRO A 114 14.40 14.34 -23.24
CA PRO A 114 13.01 14.73 -23.45
C PRO A 114 12.52 14.25 -24.81
N VAL A 115 11.26 13.84 -24.87
CA VAL A 115 10.58 13.37 -26.08
C VAL A 115 9.30 14.14 -26.26
N THR A 116 9.01 14.50 -27.50
CA THR A 116 7.72 15.02 -27.93
C THR A 116 6.93 13.88 -28.57
N VAL A 117 5.70 13.66 -28.10
CA VAL A 117 4.81 12.62 -28.64
C VAL A 117 3.74 13.28 -29.51
N LEU A 118 3.65 12.80 -30.74
CA LEU A 118 2.67 13.23 -31.74
C LEU A 118 1.75 12.05 -32.05
N ALA A 119 0.43 12.27 -32.04
CA ALA A 119 -0.54 11.30 -32.52
C ALA A 119 -1.29 11.89 -33.71
N ARG A 120 -1.25 11.22 -34.87
CA ARG A 120 -1.85 11.69 -36.13
C ARG A 120 -1.45 13.13 -36.48
N GLY A 121 -0.18 13.48 -36.27
CA GLY A 121 0.37 14.83 -36.52
C GLY A 121 0.08 15.88 -35.46
N THR A 122 -0.67 15.54 -34.40
CA THR A 122 -1.04 16.48 -33.32
C THR A 122 -0.22 16.20 -32.07
N PHE A 123 0.24 17.26 -31.40
CA PHE A 123 0.89 17.16 -30.09
C PHE A 123 -0.06 16.60 -29.03
N VAL A 124 0.33 15.47 -28.42
CA VAL A 124 -0.44 14.81 -27.35
C VAL A 124 0.28 14.82 -26.00
N GLY A 125 1.56 15.17 -25.98
CA GLY A 125 2.31 15.30 -24.75
C GLY A 125 3.81 15.19 -24.95
N SER A 126 4.51 15.18 -23.83
CA SER A 126 5.97 15.07 -23.77
C SER A 126 6.37 14.16 -22.64
N GLY A 127 7.39 13.34 -22.86
CA GLY A 127 7.96 12.45 -21.86
C GLY A 127 9.45 12.70 -21.66
N ILE A 128 10.02 11.99 -20.71
CA ILE A 128 11.46 11.84 -20.57
C ILE A 128 11.69 10.34 -20.41
N PHE A 129 12.63 9.78 -21.17
CA PHE A 129 13.09 8.42 -20.95
C PHE A 129 14.57 8.40 -20.53
N GLU A 130 14.94 7.36 -19.79
CA GLU A 130 16.33 7.05 -19.47
C GLU A 130 16.94 6.22 -20.59
N ARG A 131 18.28 6.26 -20.72
CA ARG A 131 19.04 5.45 -21.69
C ARG A 131 18.43 4.05 -21.93
N ILE A 132 18.08 3.76 -23.18
CA ILE A 132 17.44 2.51 -23.60
C ILE A 132 18.45 1.75 -24.45
N GLU A 133 18.92 0.59 -23.97
CA GLU A 133 19.79 -0.28 -24.76
C GLU A 133 19.04 -0.91 -25.94
N ASP A 134 19.78 -1.35 -26.95
CA ASP A 134 19.19 -2.13 -28.03
C ASP A 134 18.59 -3.44 -27.48
N GLY A 135 17.38 -3.77 -27.94
CA GLY A 135 16.57 -4.88 -27.46
C GLY A 135 15.84 -4.65 -26.13
N ALA A 136 16.04 -3.53 -25.43
CA ALA A 136 15.39 -3.28 -24.14
C ALA A 136 13.92 -2.80 -24.32
N GLU A 137 13.02 -3.27 -23.45
CA GLU A 137 11.64 -2.81 -23.37
C GLU A 137 11.51 -1.68 -22.35
N THR A 138 10.72 -0.64 -22.66
CA THR A 138 10.46 0.46 -21.74
C THR A 138 9.02 0.96 -21.82
N PHE A 139 8.62 1.74 -20.82
CA PHE A 139 7.38 2.50 -20.81
C PHE A 139 7.69 3.99 -20.90
N LEU A 140 7.17 4.67 -21.91
CA LEU A 140 7.28 6.12 -22.09
C LEU A 140 5.97 6.81 -21.69
N PRO A 141 5.81 7.28 -20.45
CA PRO A 141 4.70 8.14 -20.07
C PRO A 141 4.87 9.53 -20.69
N PHE A 142 3.80 10.05 -21.30
CA PHE A 142 3.87 11.33 -22.03
C PHE A 142 2.77 12.33 -21.67
N SER A 143 1.67 11.90 -21.04
CA SER A 143 0.58 12.80 -20.64
C SER A 143 -0.20 12.22 -19.47
N LEU A 144 -0.72 13.06 -18.57
CA LEU A 144 -1.50 12.61 -17.42
C LEU A 144 -2.99 12.52 -17.79
N GLU A 145 -3.62 11.37 -17.54
CA GLU A 145 -5.04 11.13 -17.85
C GLU A 145 -5.92 11.44 -16.63
N GLN A 146 -6.38 12.68 -16.54
CA GLN A 146 -7.21 13.16 -15.42
C GLN A 146 -8.64 12.60 -15.45
N GLY A 147 -9.10 12.05 -16.57
CA GLY A 147 -10.40 11.41 -16.68
C GLY A 147 -10.49 10.08 -15.92
N ILE A 148 -9.35 9.53 -15.48
CA ILE A 148 -9.26 8.29 -14.70
C ILE A 148 -8.72 8.63 -13.30
N SER A 149 -9.47 8.24 -12.27
CA SER A 149 -9.05 8.38 -10.87
C SER A 149 -8.75 7.01 -10.28
N ILE A 150 -7.64 6.90 -9.55
CA ILE A 150 -7.19 5.67 -8.91
C ILE A 150 -6.97 5.95 -7.43
N THR A 151 -7.69 5.21 -6.59
CA THR A 151 -7.43 5.15 -5.15
C THR A 151 -6.78 3.81 -4.84
N SER A 152 -5.67 3.81 -4.11
CA SER A 152 -5.03 2.58 -3.67
C SER A 152 -5.01 2.45 -2.16
N HIS A 153 -5.20 1.22 -1.68
CA HIS A 153 -5.06 0.88 -0.27
C HIS A 153 -4.45 -0.52 -0.14
N ALA A 154 -3.80 -0.80 0.99
CA ALA A 154 -3.17 -2.09 1.23
C ALA A 154 -3.82 -2.82 2.40
N LYS A 155 -4.10 -4.10 2.20
CA LYS A 155 -4.47 -5.05 3.24
C LYS A 155 -3.24 -5.87 3.59
N HIS A 156 -3.03 -6.10 4.87
CA HIS A 156 -1.96 -6.94 5.39
C HIS A 156 -2.56 -8.16 6.07
N GLY A 157 -1.97 -9.31 5.81
CA GLY A 157 -2.34 -10.57 6.43
C GLY A 157 -1.10 -11.41 6.66
N GLU A 158 -1.25 -12.37 7.57
CA GLU A 158 -0.25 -13.40 7.80
C GLU A 158 -0.95 -14.75 7.74
N LYS A 159 -0.32 -15.70 7.06
CA LYS A 159 -0.78 -17.08 7.02
C LYS A 159 0.28 -17.97 7.66
N PRO A 160 -0.06 -18.76 8.70
CA PRO A 160 0.87 -19.74 9.24
C PRO A 160 1.14 -20.80 8.17
N LEU A 161 2.42 -21.13 7.94
CA LEU A 161 2.81 -22.18 7.01
C LEU A 161 3.19 -23.45 7.75
N LYS A 162 4.07 -23.34 8.76
CA LYS A 162 4.65 -24.50 9.41
C LYS A 162 5.11 -24.20 10.84
N LEU A 163 4.89 -25.16 11.73
CA LEU A 163 5.53 -25.17 13.04
C LEU A 163 6.96 -25.71 12.90
N VAL A 164 7.94 -24.95 13.37
CA VAL A 164 9.37 -25.34 13.30
C VAL A 164 9.81 -25.90 14.65
N ALA A 165 9.59 -25.16 15.73
CA ALA A 165 10.00 -25.58 17.07
C ALA A 165 9.09 -24.99 18.15
N VAL A 166 9.03 -25.67 19.29
CA VAL A 166 8.40 -25.19 20.53
C VAL A 166 9.41 -25.36 21.66
N THR A 167 9.74 -24.25 22.34
CA THR A 167 10.70 -24.25 23.45
C THR A 167 10.31 -23.16 24.44
N ASP A 168 10.15 -23.50 25.72
CA ASP A 168 9.84 -22.56 26.81
C ASP A 168 8.65 -21.62 26.55
N GLY A 169 7.59 -22.13 25.93
CA GLY A 169 6.42 -21.33 25.56
C GLY A 169 6.68 -20.35 24.39
N ARG A 170 7.83 -20.45 23.71
CA ARG A 170 8.05 -19.75 22.45
C ARG A 170 7.85 -20.72 21.30
N VAL A 171 7.08 -20.27 20.33
CA VAL A 171 6.77 -20.99 19.10
C VAL A 171 7.59 -20.37 17.99
N ARG A 172 8.53 -21.14 17.44
CA ARG A 172 9.21 -20.79 16.20
C ARG A 172 8.42 -21.39 15.05
N CYS A 173 8.01 -20.55 14.12
CA CYS A 173 7.18 -20.92 12.99
C CYS A 173 7.67 -20.28 11.70
N GLU A 174 7.30 -20.88 10.58
CA GLU A 174 7.38 -20.25 9.27
C GLU A 174 6.01 -19.66 8.95
N VAL A 175 6.03 -18.38 8.56
CA VAL A 175 4.83 -17.62 8.23
C VAL A 175 4.98 -17.01 6.86
N GLN A 176 3.87 -16.91 6.13
CA GLN A 176 3.79 -16.17 4.90
C GLN A 176 3.09 -14.85 5.17
N SER A 177 3.84 -13.76 5.14
CA SER A 177 3.25 -12.43 5.04
C SER A 177 2.60 -12.29 3.68
N ARG A 178 1.36 -11.80 3.68
CA ARG A 178 0.58 -11.50 2.50
C ARG A 178 0.26 -10.02 2.54
N ARG A 179 0.52 -9.31 1.45
CA ARG A 179 0.06 -7.94 1.28
C ARG A 179 -0.71 -7.85 -0.02
N THR A 180 -1.94 -7.37 0.08
CA THR A 180 -2.84 -7.21 -1.06
C THR A 180 -3.05 -5.72 -1.28
N GLN A 181 -2.53 -5.20 -2.38
CA GLN A 181 -2.77 -3.84 -2.83
C GLN A 181 -4.03 -3.83 -3.69
N VAL A 182 -5.01 -3.05 -3.27
CA VAL A 182 -6.28 -2.88 -3.95
C VAL A 182 -6.25 -1.54 -4.65
N PHE A 183 -6.52 -1.54 -5.96
CA PHE A 183 -6.63 -0.36 -6.80
C PHE A 183 -8.08 -0.21 -7.23
N ASP A 184 -8.74 0.81 -6.70
CA ASP A 184 -10.09 1.20 -7.11
C ASP A 184 -9.97 2.26 -8.20
N ILE A 185 -10.30 1.86 -9.42
CA ILE A 185 -10.14 2.65 -10.63
C ILE A 185 -11.52 3.12 -11.10
N LEU A 186 -11.70 4.43 -11.18
CA LEU A 186 -12.88 5.08 -11.74
C LEU A 186 -12.50 5.73 -13.08
N SER A 187 -12.93 5.12 -14.18
CA SER A 187 -12.75 5.67 -15.52
C SER A 187 -13.99 6.46 -15.95
N ARG A 188 -13.79 7.74 -16.27
CA ARG A 188 -14.77 8.63 -16.92
C ARG A 188 -14.28 9.15 -18.27
N ALA A 189 -13.07 8.74 -18.66
CA ALA A 189 -12.44 9.16 -19.90
C ALA A 189 -13.07 8.42 -21.09
N LYS A 190 -13.18 9.12 -22.21
CA LYS A 190 -13.52 8.53 -23.52
C LYS A 190 -12.24 8.45 -24.34
N ASP A 191 -12.18 7.50 -25.27
CA ASP A 191 -11.02 7.33 -26.17
C ASP A 191 -9.69 7.14 -25.39
N VAL A 192 -9.72 6.24 -24.41
CA VAL A 192 -8.55 5.79 -23.65
C VAL A 192 -8.27 4.32 -23.96
N PRO A 193 -6.99 3.90 -23.98
CA PRO A 193 -6.66 2.49 -24.05
C PRO A 193 -7.31 1.71 -22.91
N GLU A 194 -7.83 0.51 -23.21
CA GLU A 194 -8.39 -0.38 -22.19
C GLU A 194 -7.29 -0.97 -21.30
N ARG A 195 -6.05 -1.02 -21.78
CA ARG A 195 -4.94 -1.66 -21.08
C ARG A 195 -4.26 -0.68 -20.13
N ILE A 196 -4.18 -1.05 -18.85
CA ILE A 196 -3.44 -0.31 -17.83
C ILE A 196 -2.35 -1.19 -17.20
N TYR A 197 -1.17 -0.64 -16.99
CA TYR A 197 -0.13 -1.25 -16.17
C TYR A 197 -0.06 -0.53 -14.82
N LEU A 198 -0.18 -1.29 -13.75
CA LEU A 198 -0.08 -0.82 -12.37
C LEU A 198 1.35 -1.07 -11.88
N ARG A 199 2.10 0.00 -11.60
CA ARG A 199 3.45 -0.14 -11.03
C ARG A 199 3.36 -0.42 -9.54
N VAL A 200 3.97 -1.52 -9.14
CA VAL A 200 4.10 -1.96 -7.75
C VAL A 200 5.57 -2.15 -7.42
N GLY A 201 6.09 -1.43 -6.42
CA GLY A 201 7.48 -1.59 -6.00
C GLY A 201 7.78 -3.00 -5.52
N LYS A 202 8.84 -3.62 -6.06
CA LYS A 202 9.30 -4.96 -5.65
C LYS A 202 10.13 -4.84 -4.39
N ARG A 203 9.71 -5.52 -3.34
CA ARG A 203 10.47 -5.61 -2.08
C ARG A 203 11.39 -6.82 -2.09
N PRO A 204 12.61 -6.74 -1.53
CA PRO A 204 13.50 -7.88 -1.42
C PRO A 204 12.84 -9.06 -0.70
N GLY A 205 12.90 -10.26 -1.28
CA GLY A 205 12.29 -11.48 -0.73
C GLY A 205 10.79 -11.62 -0.98
N TRP A 206 10.12 -10.63 -1.57
CA TRP A 206 8.70 -10.71 -1.93
C TRP A 206 8.52 -11.21 -3.36
N SER A 207 7.44 -11.97 -3.58
CA SER A 207 7.03 -12.48 -4.89
C SER A 207 5.54 -12.24 -5.12
N LEU A 208 5.14 -11.98 -6.36
CA LEU A 208 3.72 -11.86 -6.71
C LEU A 208 3.00 -13.21 -6.63
N GLU A 209 1.84 -13.21 -6.01
CA GLU A 209 0.88 -14.31 -6.10
C GLU A 209 0.11 -14.21 -7.42
N ASN A 210 0.05 -15.30 -8.18
CA ASN A 210 -0.73 -15.40 -9.42
C ASN A 210 -0.46 -14.25 -10.43
N ALA A 211 0.81 -13.93 -10.66
CA ALA A 211 1.21 -12.87 -11.58
C ALA A 211 0.63 -13.11 -13.00
N PRO A 212 -0.10 -12.15 -13.59
CA PRO A 212 -0.51 -12.23 -14.98
C PRO A 212 0.68 -12.46 -15.93
N LYS A 213 0.48 -13.22 -17.02
CA LYS A 213 1.56 -13.59 -17.97
C LYS A 213 2.33 -12.39 -18.54
N ASP A 214 1.65 -11.27 -18.75
CA ASP A 214 2.26 -10.05 -19.29
C ASP A 214 2.84 -9.11 -18.23
N THR A 215 2.97 -9.58 -16.99
CA THR A 215 3.68 -8.83 -15.94
C THR A 215 5.13 -8.63 -16.37
N ARG A 216 5.64 -7.42 -16.16
CA ARG A 216 7.05 -7.09 -16.39
C ARG A 216 7.72 -6.70 -15.09
N GLU A 217 8.99 -7.07 -14.95
CA GLU A 217 9.83 -6.61 -13.87
C GLU A 217 10.91 -5.70 -14.46
N LEU A 218 10.82 -4.41 -14.14
CA LEU A 218 11.75 -3.39 -14.63
C LEU A 218 12.13 -2.48 -13.46
N HIS A 219 13.41 -2.16 -13.32
CA HIS A 219 13.93 -1.20 -12.32
C HIS A 219 13.42 -1.44 -10.88
N GLY A 220 13.38 -2.70 -10.43
CA GLY A 220 12.95 -3.04 -9.06
C GLY A 220 11.45 -2.82 -8.80
N ALA A 221 10.62 -2.85 -9.83
CA ALA A 221 9.17 -2.81 -9.73
C ALA A 221 8.51 -3.81 -10.66
N TRP A 222 7.33 -4.27 -10.25
CA TRP A 222 6.42 -5.03 -11.10
C TRP A 222 5.46 -4.08 -11.81
N TYR A 223 5.28 -4.29 -13.10
CA TYR A 223 4.29 -3.64 -13.93
C TYR A 223 3.24 -4.68 -14.23
N VAL A 224 2.14 -4.64 -13.48
CA VAL A 224 1.09 -5.65 -13.54
C VAL A 224 -0.02 -5.17 -14.46
N PRO A 225 -0.33 -5.90 -15.55
CA PRO A 225 -1.37 -5.52 -16.48
C PRO A 225 -2.77 -5.72 -15.86
N ALA A 226 -3.68 -4.83 -16.19
CA ALA A 226 -5.11 -4.97 -15.97
C ALA A 226 -5.88 -4.38 -17.15
N THR A 227 -7.14 -4.81 -17.29
CA THR A 227 -8.06 -4.30 -18.29
C THR A 227 -9.06 -3.38 -17.61
N LEU A 228 -9.13 -2.14 -18.07
CA LEU A 228 -10.11 -1.17 -17.66
C LEU A 228 -11.44 -1.43 -18.35
N LYS A 229 -12.52 -1.28 -17.58
CA LYS A 229 -13.88 -1.17 -18.09
C LYS A 229 -14.37 0.25 -17.89
N GLU A 230 -15.38 0.65 -18.66
CA GLU A 230 -16.09 1.90 -18.40
C GLU A 230 -16.67 1.89 -16.98
N GLY A 231 -16.53 3.01 -16.26
CA GLY A 231 -16.97 3.11 -14.87
C GLY A 231 -15.96 2.57 -13.86
N LYS A 232 -16.40 1.68 -12.96
CA LYS A 232 -15.59 1.21 -11.83
C LYS A 232 -14.92 -0.13 -12.15
N THR A 233 -13.61 -0.19 -11.95
CA THR A 233 -12.80 -1.41 -12.02
C THR A 233 -11.98 -1.53 -10.74
N THR A 234 -12.02 -2.68 -10.07
CA THR A 234 -11.17 -2.96 -8.90
C THR A 234 -10.15 -4.02 -9.28
N VAL A 235 -8.88 -3.76 -9.00
CA VAL A 235 -7.77 -4.68 -9.25
C VAL A 235 -7.08 -4.97 -7.93
N GLU A 236 -6.90 -6.25 -7.61
CA GLU A 236 -6.15 -6.69 -6.43
C GLU A 236 -4.84 -7.34 -6.85
N ILE A 237 -3.72 -6.83 -6.33
CA ILE A 237 -2.38 -7.37 -6.56
C ILE A 237 -1.83 -7.85 -5.23
N THR A 238 -1.55 -9.14 -5.12
CA THR A 238 -1.04 -9.74 -3.90
C THR A 238 0.44 -10.10 -4.04
N ASP A 239 1.26 -9.64 -3.09
CA ASP A 239 2.64 -10.08 -2.91
C ASP A 239 2.78 -10.91 -1.62
N LEU A 240 3.69 -11.88 -1.65
CA LEU A 240 3.93 -12.87 -0.60
C LEU A 240 5.38 -12.83 -0.16
N HIS A 241 5.62 -13.03 1.13
CA HIS A 241 6.96 -13.20 1.69
C HIS A 241 6.95 -14.23 2.82
N SER A 242 7.62 -15.36 2.57
CA SER A 242 7.81 -16.40 3.59
C SER A 242 9.04 -16.08 4.44
N HIS A 243 8.87 -16.10 5.76
CA HIS A 243 9.96 -15.88 6.70
C HIS A 243 9.72 -16.63 8.02
N ALA A 244 10.80 -16.89 8.75
CA ALA A 244 10.73 -17.46 10.09
C ALA A 244 10.40 -16.38 11.13
N ARG A 245 9.56 -16.71 12.08
CA ARG A 245 9.18 -15.84 13.20
C ARG A 245 9.14 -16.63 14.49
N THR A 246 9.47 -15.97 15.59
CA THR A 246 9.26 -16.52 16.94
C THR A 246 8.19 -15.70 17.63
N VAL A 247 7.13 -16.37 18.08
CA VAL A 247 6.00 -15.76 18.78
C VAL A 247 5.72 -16.48 20.09
N SER A 248 5.03 -15.83 21.01
CA SER A 248 4.53 -16.50 22.19
C SER A 248 3.45 -17.50 21.81
N TRP A 249 3.45 -18.66 22.48
CA TRP A 249 2.47 -19.72 22.23
C TRP A 249 1.02 -19.26 22.41
N ASP A 250 0.76 -18.30 23.29
CA ASP A 250 -0.56 -17.78 23.65
C ASP A 250 -1.10 -16.72 22.68
N SER A 251 -0.24 -16.18 21.82
CA SER A 251 -0.61 -15.21 20.78
C SER A 251 -1.53 -15.83 19.73
N GLN A 252 -2.32 -15.00 19.03
CA GLN A 252 -3.23 -15.47 17.98
C GLN A 252 -2.48 -16.30 16.91
N LEU A 253 -1.38 -15.76 16.38
CA LEU A 253 -0.56 -16.46 15.39
C LEU A 253 0.05 -17.77 15.94
N GLY A 254 0.56 -17.75 17.18
CA GLY A 254 1.10 -18.96 17.81
C GLY A 254 0.06 -20.07 17.85
N GLN A 255 -1.17 -19.72 18.20
CA GLN A 255 -2.29 -20.66 18.30
C GLN A 255 -2.76 -21.18 16.95
N ASP A 256 -2.79 -20.33 15.93
CA ASP A 256 -3.13 -20.74 14.57
C ASP A 256 -2.08 -21.72 14.01
N VAL A 257 -0.80 -21.51 14.31
CA VAL A 257 0.28 -22.44 13.96
C VAL A 257 0.14 -23.77 14.72
N LEU A 258 -0.12 -23.74 16.03
CA LEU A 258 -0.26 -24.96 16.83
C LEU A 258 -1.45 -25.79 16.37
N LYS A 259 -2.58 -25.14 16.05
CA LYS A 259 -3.76 -25.82 15.47
C LYS A 259 -3.45 -26.43 14.11
N LEU A 260 -2.75 -25.70 13.25
CA LEU A 260 -2.30 -26.20 11.95
C LEU A 260 -1.45 -27.47 12.10
N TYR A 261 -0.54 -27.48 13.07
CA TYR A 261 0.29 -28.66 13.37
C TYR A 261 -0.56 -29.83 13.86
N VAL A 262 -1.47 -29.61 14.82
CA VAL A 262 -2.36 -30.65 15.37
C VAL A 262 -3.31 -31.23 14.30
N SER A 263 -3.70 -30.42 13.30
CA SER A 263 -4.53 -30.89 12.18
C SER A 263 -3.77 -31.67 11.11
N ASN A 264 -2.44 -31.61 11.12
CA ASN A 264 -1.62 -32.32 10.14
C ASN A 264 -1.47 -33.80 10.53
N ALA A 265 -1.86 -34.71 9.63
CA ALA A 265 -1.78 -36.15 9.86
C ALA A 265 -0.34 -36.67 10.02
N GLU A 266 0.65 -35.97 9.47
CA GLU A 266 2.08 -36.30 9.57
C GLU A 266 2.75 -35.73 10.84
N ALA A 267 1.99 -35.06 11.71
CA ALA A 267 2.52 -34.54 12.96
C ALA A 267 2.91 -35.67 13.94
N ASP A 268 3.88 -35.38 14.80
CA ASP A 268 4.24 -36.30 15.88
C ASP A 268 3.04 -36.47 16.82
N SER A 269 2.58 -37.72 17.00
CA SER A 269 1.39 -38.03 17.79
C SER A 269 1.52 -37.63 19.25
N GLU A 270 2.72 -37.70 19.83
CA GLU A 270 2.96 -37.35 21.24
C GLU A 270 2.88 -35.84 21.43
N VAL A 271 3.56 -35.08 20.56
CA VAL A 271 3.52 -33.61 20.58
C VAL A 271 2.11 -33.10 20.27
N ALA A 272 1.43 -33.70 19.29
CA ALA A 272 0.05 -33.33 18.96
C ALA A 272 -0.92 -33.60 20.12
N ALA A 273 -0.75 -34.70 20.87
CA ALA A 273 -1.55 -34.98 22.06
C ALA A 273 -1.29 -33.97 23.18
N ALA A 274 -0.03 -33.61 23.44
CA ALA A 274 0.32 -32.60 24.43
C ALA A 274 -0.24 -31.22 24.07
N LEU A 275 -0.18 -30.82 22.80
CA LEU A 275 -0.76 -29.57 22.30
C LEU A 275 -2.30 -29.56 22.40
N LYS A 276 -2.97 -30.69 22.18
CA LYS A 276 -4.43 -30.80 22.42
C LYS A 276 -4.78 -30.60 23.90
N ALA A 277 -3.98 -31.13 24.83
CA ALA A 277 -4.19 -30.93 26.26
C ALA A 277 -4.02 -29.44 26.65
N VAL A 278 -3.02 -28.77 26.07
CA VAL A 278 -2.83 -27.31 26.22
C VAL A 278 -4.04 -26.53 25.69
N ASP A 279 -4.52 -26.85 24.48
CA ASP A 279 -5.68 -26.15 23.89
C ASP A 279 -6.95 -26.35 24.74
N SER A 280 -7.18 -27.57 25.24
CA SER A 280 -8.30 -27.85 26.17
C SER A 280 -8.22 -27.02 27.45
N LYS A 281 -7.04 -26.93 28.08
CA LYS A 281 -6.86 -26.12 29.30
C LYS A 281 -6.97 -24.63 29.03
N ARG A 282 -6.55 -24.19 27.84
CA ARG A 282 -6.73 -22.80 27.41
C ARG A 282 -8.20 -22.47 27.17
N ALA A 283 -8.98 -23.38 26.58
CA ALA A 283 -10.42 -23.22 26.41
C ALA A 283 -11.13 -23.09 27.77
N GLU A 284 -10.75 -23.92 28.75
CA GLU A 284 -11.22 -23.82 30.14
C GLU A 284 -10.88 -22.44 30.75
N LEU A 285 -9.63 -22.00 30.64
CA LEU A 285 -9.19 -20.68 31.11
C LEU A 285 -9.97 -19.53 30.44
N SER A 286 -10.21 -19.64 29.13
CA SER A 286 -10.98 -18.63 28.37
C SER A 286 -12.41 -18.55 28.86
N LYS A 287 -13.03 -19.69 29.19
CA LYS A 287 -14.39 -19.74 29.75
C LYS A 287 -14.44 -19.06 31.12
N VAL A 288 -13.53 -19.40 32.03
CA VAL A 288 -13.46 -18.79 33.38
C VAL A 288 -13.24 -17.27 33.29
N ARG A 289 -12.34 -16.81 32.39
CA ARG A 289 -12.13 -15.37 32.14
C ARG A 289 -13.38 -14.67 31.62
N ALA A 290 -14.15 -15.30 30.74
CA ALA A 290 -15.41 -14.76 30.24
C ALA A 290 -16.46 -14.64 31.36
N GLU A 291 -16.55 -15.64 32.24
CA GLU A 291 -17.44 -15.61 33.41
C GLU A 291 -17.08 -14.49 34.38
N VAL A 292 -15.79 -14.27 34.66
CA VAL A 292 -15.32 -13.12 35.46
C VAL A 292 -15.71 -11.80 34.81
N ALA A 293 -15.51 -11.66 33.50
CA ALA A 293 -15.88 -10.45 32.77
C ALA A 293 -17.39 -10.17 32.85
N GLN A 294 -18.23 -11.20 32.73
CA GLN A 294 -19.67 -11.11 32.88
C GLN A 294 -20.08 -10.69 34.30
N LYS A 295 -19.50 -11.31 35.34
CA LYS A 295 -19.78 -10.96 36.75
C LYS A 295 -19.33 -9.54 37.09
N ARG A 296 -18.15 -9.11 36.62
CA ARG A 296 -17.67 -7.73 36.77
C ARG A 296 -18.60 -6.73 36.08
N LYS A 297 -19.08 -7.04 34.87
CA LYS A 297 -20.09 -6.21 34.19
C LYS A 297 -21.36 -6.08 35.04
N ARG A 298 -21.89 -7.20 35.55
CA ARG A 298 -23.09 -7.20 36.39
C ARG A 298 -22.92 -6.42 37.70
N LYS A 299 -21.76 -6.57 38.35
CA LYS A 299 -21.41 -5.79 39.54
C LYS A 299 -21.47 -4.28 39.24
N ASN A 300 -20.81 -3.85 38.17
CA ASN A 300 -20.76 -2.43 37.78
C ASN A 300 -22.16 -1.88 37.45
N GLU A 301 -23.06 -2.69 36.87
CA GLU A 301 -24.47 -2.31 36.66
C GLU A 301 -25.21 -2.07 37.98
N LEU A 302 -25.02 -2.96 38.96
CA LEU A 302 -25.66 -2.83 40.29
C LEU A 302 -25.13 -1.63 41.08
N GLU A 303 -23.82 -1.34 41.00
CA GLU A 303 -23.23 -0.16 41.65
C GLU A 303 -23.78 1.15 41.05
N ARG A 304 -23.92 1.22 39.72
CA ARG A 304 -24.58 2.36 39.05
C ARG A 304 -26.03 2.51 39.49
N GLU A 305 -26.76 1.40 39.61
CA GLU A 305 -28.13 1.39 40.11
C GLU A 305 -28.23 1.92 41.54
N GLN A 306 -27.36 1.46 42.45
CA GLN A 306 -27.30 1.97 43.82
C GLN A 306 -27.03 3.48 43.86
N ASN A 307 -26.11 3.98 43.04
CA ASN A 307 -25.81 5.40 42.95
C ASN A 307 -27.01 6.20 42.42
N ARG A 308 -27.74 5.68 41.43
CA ARG A 308 -28.98 6.28 40.93
C ARG A 308 -30.06 6.34 42.01
N VAL A 309 -30.27 5.25 42.74
CA VAL A 309 -31.24 5.21 43.85
C VAL A 309 -30.87 6.22 44.94
N ARG A 310 -29.60 6.28 45.36
CA ARG A 310 -29.10 7.27 46.33
C ARG A 310 -29.29 8.71 45.84
N HIS A 311 -29.01 8.96 44.56
CA HIS A 311 -29.23 10.27 43.94
C HIS A 311 -30.72 10.65 43.92
N ASN A 312 -31.59 9.72 43.52
CA ASN A 312 -33.04 9.95 43.52
C ASN A 312 -33.58 10.27 44.92
N ILE A 313 -33.09 9.56 45.97
CA ILE A 313 -33.43 9.86 47.36
C ILE A 313 -33.01 11.28 47.73
N LYS A 314 -31.77 11.67 47.38
CA LYS A 314 -31.24 13.02 47.65
C LYS A 314 -32.08 14.10 46.94
N THR A 315 -32.50 13.86 45.70
CA THR A 315 -33.26 14.83 44.88
C THR A 315 -34.72 14.96 45.30
N LEU A 316 -35.35 13.88 45.77
CA LEU A 316 -36.75 13.91 46.24
C LEU A 316 -36.91 14.71 47.55
N GLY A 317 -35.86 14.77 48.38
CA GLY A 317 -35.86 15.46 49.67
C GLY A 317 -36.64 14.71 50.75
N GLU A 318 -36.16 14.76 52.00
CA GLU A 318 -36.71 13.99 53.14
C GLU A 318 -38.21 14.23 53.36
N ALA A 319 -38.72 15.43 53.02
CA ALA A 319 -40.12 15.81 53.19
C ALA A 319 -41.10 15.16 52.19
N LYS A 320 -40.64 14.60 51.06
CA LYS A 320 -41.50 13.98 50.03
C LYS A 320 -41.41 12.45 49.99
N ILE A 321 -40.53 11.84 50.78
CA ILE A 321 -40.38 10.38 50.86
C ILE A 321 -41.35 9.87 51.93
N ASN A 322 -42.42 9.19 51.53
CA ASN A 322 -43.28 8.48 52.48
C ASN A 322 -42.57 7.24 53.04
N GLN A 323 -43.04 6.76 54.20
CA GLN A 323 -42.41 5.63 54.91
C GLN A 323 -42.37 4.34 54.07
N SER A 324 -43.33 4.14 53.16
CA SER A 324 -43.39 2.97 52.28
C SER A 324 -42.33 3.02 51.17
N LEU A 325 -42.05 4.18 50.58
CA LEU A 325 -41.02 4.36 49.56
C LEU A 325 -39.60 4.26 50.16
N ALA A 326 -39.38 4.83 51.35
CA ALA A 326 -38.13 4.66 52.10
C ALA A 326 -37.82 3.18 52.37
N ARG A 327 -38.83 2.41 52.83
CA ARG A 327 -38.68 0.95 53.04
C ARG A 327 -38.32 0.22 51.76
N LYS A 328 -38.94 0.57 50.62
CA LYS A 328 -38.62 -0.04 49.30
C LYS A 328 -37.19 0.24 48.87
N PHE A 329 -36.72 1.49 48.97
CA PHE A 329 -35.35 1.82 48.58
C PHE A 329 -34.30 1.17 49.49
N SER A 330 -34.51 1.16 50.80
CA SER A 330 -33.60 0.46 51.74
C SER A 330 -33.55 -1.04 51.46
N ALA A 331 -34.71 -1.66 51.16
CA ALA A 331 -34.75 -3.07 50.77
C ALA A 331 -34.00 -3.34 49.46
N GLN A 332 -34.15 -2.48 48.45
CA GLN A 332 -33.46 -2.60 47.17
C GLN A 332 -31.94 -2.39 47.32
N LEU A 333 -31.51 -1.38 48.08
CA LEU A 333 -30.10 -1.15 48.37
C LEU A 333 -29.48 -2.34 49.11
N GLY A 334 -30.17 -2.89 50.12
CA GLY A 334 -29.72 -4.07 50.84
C GLY A 334 -29.73 -5.36 50.02
N ALA A 335 -30.64 -5.50 49.04
CA ALA A 335 -30.61 -6.61 48.08
C ALA A 335 -29.44 -6.49 47.10
N ASN A 336 -29.19 -5.28 46.58
CA ASN A 336 -28.04 -4.99 45.73
C ASN A 336 -26.73 -5.25 46.46
N GLU A 337 -26.62 -4.84 47.73
CA GLU A 337 -25.40 -5.05 48.53
C GLU A 337 -25.08 -6.53 48.74
N ARG A 338 -26.10 -7.33 49.09
CA ARG A 338 -25.97 -8.79 49.20
C ARG A 338 -25.53 -9.43 47.88
N THR A 339 -26.08 -8.95 46.76
CA THR A 339 -25.72 -9.46 45.42
C THR A 339 -24.29 -9.07 45.05
N ILE A 340 -23.87 -7.82 45.32
CA ILE A 340 -22.50 -7.34 45.08
C ILE A 340 -21.50 -8.14 45.93
N ALA A 341 -21.80 -8.38 47.21
CA ALA A 341 -20.97 -9.22 48.08
C ALA A 341 -20.83 -10.65 47.54
N GLY A 342 -21.92 -11.26 47.08
CA GLY A 342 -21.90 -12.57 46.42
C GLY A 342 -21.06 -12.57 45.14
N LEU A 343 -21.24 -11.56 44.27
CA LEU A 343 -20.46 -11.40 43.05
C LEU A 343 -18.96 -11.22 43.34
N ASN A 344 -18.59 -10.46 44.37
CA ASN A 344 -17.20 -10.31 44.78
C ASN A 344 -16.60 -11.65 45.23
N GLY A 345 -17.33 -12.43 46.04
CA GLY A 345 -16.89 -13.75 46.47
C GLY A 345 -16.69 -14.71 45.29
N ASP A 346 -17.61 -14.70 44.31
CA ASP A 346 -17.47 -15.49 43.09
C ASP A 346 -16.29 -15.03 42.23
N ILE A 347 -16.08 -13.72 42.08
CA ILE A 347 -14.96 -13.17 41.30
C ILE A 347 -13.62 -13.61 41.91
N VAL A 348 -13.46 -13.53 43.24
CA VAL A 348 -12.23 -13.98 43.92
C VAL A 348 -11.97 -15.46 43.66
N LYS A 349 -12.99 -16.33 43.81
CA LYS A 349 -12.86 -17.77 43.52
C LYS A 349 -12.48 -18.05 42.07
N LEU A 350 -13.09 -17.34 41.12
CA LEU A 350 -12.76 -17.50 39.69
C LEU A 350 -11.38 -16.95 39.36
N ASP A 351 -10.95 -15.86 40.00
CA ASP A 351 -9.59 -15.30 39.84
C ASP A 351 -8.54 -16.30 40.39
N GLU A 352 -8.80 -16.98 41.51
CA GLU A 352 -7.97 -18.09 42.00
C GLU A 352 -7.89 -19.25 41.00
N GLN A 353 -9.02 -19.64 40.39
CA GLN A 353 -9.05 -20.65 39.33
C GLN A 353 -8.25 -20.21 38.08
N ILE A 354 -8.34 -18.94 37.68
CA ILE A 354 -7.53 -18.37 36.60
C ILE A 354 -6.04 -18.51 36.91
N HIS A 355 -5.62 -18.20 38.14
CA HIS A 355 -4.23 -18.37 38.55
C HIS A 355 -3.78 -19.83 38.50
N ALA A 356 -4.58 -20.75 39.04
CA ALA A 356 -4.28 -22.19 39.01
C ALA A 356 -4.16 -22.73 37.58
N LEU A 357 -5.13 -22.41 36.71
CA LEU A 357 -5.11 -22.82 35.29
C LEU A 357 -3.93 -22.20 34.52
N THR A 358 -3.56 -20.97 34.83
CA THR A 358 -2.41 -20.30 34.21
C THR A 358 -1.10 -21.02 34.59
N GLN A 359 -0.94 -21.42 35.86
CA GLN A 359 0.23 -22.21 36.28
C GLN A 359 0.25 -23.60 35.63
N GLN A 360 -0.89 -24.29 35.58
CA GLN A 360 -1.00 -25.58 34.89
C GLN A 360 -0.62 -25.47 33.41
N LEU A 361 -1.10 -24.44 32.71
CA LEU A 361 -0.74 -24.19 31.31
C LEU A 361 0.75 -23.93 31.12
N LYS A 362 1.38 -23.20 32.04
CA LYS A 362 2.83 -22.96 32.00
C LYS A 362 3.61 -24.28 32.12
N VAL A 363 3.23 -25.15 33.07
CA VAL A 363 3.87 -26.46 33.26
C VAL A 363 3.66 -27.35 32.04
N LEU A 364 2.44 -27.40 31.49
CA LEU A 364 2.14 -28.16 30.28
C LEU A 364 2.99 -27.68 29.09
N MET A 365 3.09 -26.37 28.89
CA MET A 365 3.90 -25.79 27.82
C MET A 365 5.40 -26.00 27.98
N GLN A 366 5.90 -26.09 29.22
CA GLN A 366 7.29 -26.49 29.48
C GLN A 366 7.55 -27.96 29.13
N GLY A 367 6.53 -28.81 29.25
CA GLY A 367 6.60 -30.22 28.84
C GLY A 367 6.51 -30.43 27.32
N VAL A 368 6.10 -29.42 26.54
CA VAL A 368 6.07 -29.51 25.08
C VAL A 368 7.41 -29.06 24.51
N SER A 369 8.24 -30.01 24.12
CA SER A 369 9.46 -29.76 23.35
C SER A 369 9.33 -30.33 21.95
N LEU A 370 9.39 -29.45 20.94
CA LEU A 370 9.59 -29.87 19.55
C LEU A 370 10.87 -29.18 19.07
N SER A 371 11.92 -29.97 18.87
CA SER A 371 13.15 -29.54 18.20
C SER A 371 13.32 -30.41 16.97
N LYS A 372 13.12 -29.84 15.77
CA LYS A 372 13.53 -30.45 14.51
C LYS A 372 14.70 -29.69 13.93
#